data_AF-A0A7C2JL14-F1
#
_entry.id   AF-A0A7C2JL14-F1
#
_cell.length_a   1.000
_cell.length_b   1.000
_cell.length_c   1.000
_cell.angle_alpha   90.00
_cell.angle_beta   90.00
_cell.angle_gamma   90.00
#
_symmetry.space_group_name_H-M   'P 1'
#
loop_
_entity.id
_entity.type
_entity.pdbx_description
1 polymer ?
#
loop_
_entity_poly.entity_id
_entity_poly.type
_entity_poly.pdbx_seq_one_letter_code
_entity_poly.pdbx_strand_id
1 'polypeptide(L)'
;MNARLQKLIDNAKAAWNAEQASGRVRIRVTLDTSSIARGAEETLARLREAAASRKIDADVGITGSWGFCWMEPCVTVRSAAGTHAVLYGNVTPERVDELIAAIAAGRDLPELALGVIEGNATPEIPLLEDHPFMKGQVRRLMANLGRIDPENIDHYLAHGGYEGFGKALEMEPEAIIKEVLDSGLGGRGGGGFPTGRKWDFLRNATASPRYLVCNADEGDPGAYMDR
;
A
#
# COMPACT_ATOMS: atom_id res chain seq x y z
N MET A 1 -11.49 -4.16 22.37
CA MET A 1 -10.65 -5.10 21.60
C MET A 1 -9.98 -6.08 22.56
N ASN A 2 -9.94 -7.40 22.28
CA ASN A 2 -9.26 -8.35 23.18
C ASN A 2 -7.76 -8.03 23.31
N ALA A 3 -7.23 -8.11 24.53
CA ALA A 3 -5.83 -7.85 24.89
C ALA A 3 -4.79 -8.53 23.99
N ARG A 4 -5.09 -9.72 23.44
CA ARG A 4 -4.21 -10.41 22.50
C ARG A 4 -4.02 -9.64 21.20
N LEU A 5 -5.09 -9.11 20.61
CA LEU A 5 -5.02 -8.35 19.36
C LEU A 5 -4.33 -7.00 19.59
N GLN A 6 -4.64 -6.32 20.70
CA GLN A 6 -3.95 -5.07 21.07
C GLN A 6 -2.43 -5.29 21.17
N LYS A 7 -1.99 -6.36 21.83
CA LYS A 7 -0.55 -6.68 21.93
C LYS A 7 0.10 -6.93 20.57
N LEU A 8 -0.60 -7.59 19.64
CA LEU A 8 -0.09 -7.79 18.29
C LEU A 8 0.07 -6.45 17.55
N ILE A 9 -0.93 -5.57 17.65
CA ILE A 9 -0.88 -4.22 17.05
C ILE A 9 0.27 -3.39 17.65
N ASP A 10 0.45 -3.44 18.96
CA ASP A 10 1.52 -2.68 19.63
C ASP A 10 2.91 -3.16 19.19
N ASN A 11 3.10 -4.48 19.10
CA ASN A 11 4.33 -5.08 18.59
C ASN A 11 4.58 -4.70 17.13
N ALA A 12 3.55 -4.75 16.29
CA ALA A 12 3.63 -4.38 14.89
C ALA A 12 3.99 -2.89 14.71
N LYS A 13 3.41 -2.00 15.50
CA LYS A 13 3.77 -0.57 15.53
C LYS A 13 5.23 -0.37 15.95
N ALA A 14 5.70 -1.11 16.95
CA ALA A 14 7.10 -1.05 17.37
C ALA A 14 8.05 -1.54 16.27
N ALA A 15 7.71 -2.66 15.60
CA ALA A 15 8.49 -3.21 14.48
C ALA A 15 8.54 -2.24 13.29
N TRP A 16 7.38 -1.69 12.90
CA TRP A 16 7.29 -0.68 11.84
C TRP A 16 8.16 0.55 12.15
N ASN A 17 8.06 1.09 13.37
CA ASN A 17 8.86 2.24 13.79
C ASN A 17 10.36 1.94 13.83
N ALA A 18 10.75 0.74 14.28
CA ALA A 18 12.14 0.31 14.26
C ALA A 18 12.68 0.19 12.83
N GLU A 19 11.88 -0.33 11.90
CA GLU A 19 12.21 -0.35 10.48
C GLU A 19 12.40 1.09 9.96
N GLN A 20 11.48 2.03 10.30
CA GLN A 20 11.57 3.44 9.88
C GLN A 20 12.82 4.12 10.44
N ALA A 21 13.25 3.76 11.64
CA ALA A 21 14.38 4.37 12.33
C ALA A 21 15.68 3.55 12.19
N SER A 22 15.76 2.64 11.21
CA SER A 22 16.88 1.71 11.07
C SER A 22 18.23 2.37 10.75
N GLY A 23 18.25 3.64 10.33
CA GLY A 23 19.45 4.34 9.90
C GLY A 23 19.96 3.89 8.52
N ARG A 24 19.20 3.05 7.81
CA ARG A 24 19.53 2.49 6.50
C ARG A 24 18.72 3.18 5.42
N VAL A 25 19.28 3.31 4.22
CA VAL A 25 18.49 3.74 3.06
C VAL A 25 17.43 2.68 2.81
N ARG A 26 16.17 3.06 2.60
CA ARG A 26 15.14 2.09 2.24
C ARG A 26 14.75 2.25 0.79
N ILE A 27 14.75 1.14 0.07
CA ILE A 27 14.32 1.06 -1.32
C ILE A 27 13.15 0.07 -1.38
N ARG A 28 12.01 0.51 -1.91
CA ARG A 28 10.81 -0.34 -2.08
C ARG A 28 10.36 -0.27 -3.53
N VAL A 29 10.31 -1.43 -4.18
CA VAL A 29 9.80 -1.56 -5.56
C VAL A 29 8.34 -1.95 -5.49
N THR A 30 7.49 -1.34 -6.31
CA THR A 30 6.12 -1.80 -6.47
C THR A 30 6.10 -3.20 -7.09
N LEU A 31 5.38 -4.12 -6.46
CA LEU A 31 5.19 -5.49 -6.95
C LEU A 31 3.70 -5.80 -7.02
N ASP A 32 3.10 -5.42 -8.14
CA ASP A 32 1.76 -5.82 -8.54
C ASP A 32 1.80 -6.34 -9.98
N THR A 33 0.70 -6.87 -10.49
CA THR A 33 0.68 -7.46 -11.83
C THR A 33 0.97 -6.44 -12.95
N SER A 34 0.69 -5.15 -12.76
CA SER A 34 1.09 -4.11 -13.73
C SER A 34 2.60 -3.83 -13.69
N SER A 35 3.21 -3.80 -12.51
CA SER A 35 4.66 -3.60 -12.39
C SER A 35 5.45 -4.84 -12.82
N ILE A 36 4.96 -6.06 -12.53
CA ILE A 36 5.55 -7.31 -13.01
C ILE A 36 5.55 -7.34 -14.55
N ALA A 37 4.45 -6.97 -15.20
CA ALA A 37 4.38 -6.86 -16.66
C ALA A 37 5.38 -5.84 -17.25
N ARG A 38 5.92 -4.94 -16.41
CA ARG A 38 6.92 -3.94 -16.75
C ARG A 38 8.35 -4.30 -16.32
N GLY A 39 8.58 -5.48 -15.75
CA GLY A 39 9.89 -5.97 -15.35
C GLY A 39 10.29 -5.59 -13.92
N ALA A 40 9.32 -5.50 -12.99
CA ALA A 40 9.58 -5.17 -11.60
C ALA A 40 10.43 -6.22 -10.86
N GLU A 41 10.33 -7.50 -11.24
CA GLU A 41 11.13 -8.57 -10.62
C GLU A 41 12.62 -8.43 -10.97
N GLU A 42 12.92 -8.17 -12.24
CA GLU A 42 14.28 -7.89 -12.72
C GLU A 42 14.81 -6.59 -12.12
N THR A 43 13.95 -5.57 -12.01
CA THR A 43 14.29 -4.28 -11.36
C THR A 43 14.67 -4.50 -9.90
N LEU A 44 13.87 -5.27 -9.16
CA LEU A 44 14.14 -5.60 -7.75
C LEU A 44 15.45 -6.37 -7.58
N ALA A 45 15.68 -7.38 -8.45
CA ALA A 45 16.93 -8.14 -8.44
C ALA A 45 18.15 -7.23 -8.71
N ARG A 46 18.05 -6.36 -9.72
CA ARG A 46 19.11 -5.42 -10.09
C ARG A 46 19.37 -4.39 -8.99
N LEU A 47 18.34 -3.87 -8.32
CA LEU A 47 18.49 -2.95 -7.19
C LEU A 47 19.26 -3.58 -6.03
N ARG A 48 18.96 -4.83 -5.70
CA ARG A 48 19.68 -5.59 -4.65
C ARG A 48 21.17 -5.75 -5.00
N GLU A 49 21.45 -6.16 -6.23
CA GLU A 49 22.83 -6.32 -6.72
C GLU A 49 23.59 -4.98 -6.75
N ALA A 50 22.98 -3.93 -7.29
CA ALA A 50 23.60 -2.62 -7.43
C ALA A 50 23.84 -1.95 -6.06
N ALA A 51 22.91 -2.04 -5.12
CA ALA A 51 23.09 -1.55 -3.76
C ALA A 51 24.25 -2.29 -3.04
N ALA A 52 24.32 -3.61 -3.19
CA ALA A 52 25.38 -4.42 -2.59
C ALA A 52 26.77 -4.12 -3.22
N SER A 53 26.86 -4.03 -4.55
CA SER A 53 28.12 -3.77 -5.26
C SER A 53 28.70 -2.40 -4.92
N ARG A 54 27.84 -1.39 -4.70
CA ARG A 54 28.25 -0.05 -4.25
C ARG A 54 28.38 0.10 -2.74
N LYS A 55 28.15 -0.97 -1.97
CA LYS A 55 28.20 -0.98 -0.49
C LYS A 55 27.30 0.07 0.14
N ILE A 56 26.14 0.32 -0.47
CA ILE A 56 25.10 1.16 0.13
C ILE A 56 24.47 0.35 1.24
N ASP A 57 24.44 0.89 2.45
CA ASP A 57 23.69 0.27 3.54
C ASP A 57 22.18 0.50 3.33
N ALA A 58 21.59 -0.37 2.52
CA ALA A 58 20.21 -0.30 2.11
C ALA A 58 19.40 -1.54 2.48
N ASP A 59 18.15 -1.30 2.85
CA ASP A 59 17.10 -2.30 2.92
C ASP A 59 16.28 -2.22 1.62
N VAL A 60 16.30 -3.30 0.84
CA VAL A 60 15.65 -3.38 -0.49
C VAL A 60 14.52 -4.42 -0.45
N GLY A 61 13.29 -3.96 -0.62
CA GLY A 61 12.08 -4.77 -0.49
C GLY A 61 10.98 -4.32 -1.46
N ILE A 62 9.74 -4.71 -1.16
CA ILE A 62 8.59 -4.45 -2.03
C ILE A 62 7.51 -3.62 -1.36
N THR A 63 6.60 -3.09 -2.16
CA THR A 63 5.32 -2.52 -1.73
C THR A 63 4.25 -2.79 -2.79
N GLY A 64 2.97 -2.54 -2.49
CA GLY A 64 1.92 -2.52 -3.52
C GLY A 64 2.04 -1.30 -4.43
N SER A 65 1.33 -1.28 -5.57
CA SER A 65 1.35 -0.12 -6.49
C SER A 65 0.82 1.16 -5.84
N TRP A 66 1.30 2.32 -6.32
CA TRP A 66 0.73 3.63 -6.02
C TRP A 66 -0.49 3.99 -6.89
N GLY A 67 -0.81 3.15 -7.87
CA GLY A 67 -1.84 3.37 -8.90
C GLY A 67 -1.31 4.05 -10.17
N PHE A 68 -0.01 4.33 -10.24
CA PHE A 68 0.66 4.92 -11.41
C PHE A 68 1.01 3.85 -12.45
N CYS A 69 0.02 3.08 -12.92
CA CYS A 69 0.26 1.90 -13.77
C CYS A 69 1.08 2.21 -15.05
N TRP A 70 1.00 3.44 -15.58
CA TRP A 70 1.77 3.87 -16.76
C TRP A 70 3.23 4.28 -16.45
N MET A 71 3.59 4.38 -15.17
CA MET A 71 4.93 4.70 -14.69
C MET A 71 5.59 3.51 -13.97
N GLU A 72 5.04 2.30 -14.08
CA GLU A 72 5.65 1.13 -13.45
C GLU A 72 6.91 0.66 -14.22
N PRO A 73 7.95 0.12 -13.53
CA PRO A 73 8.02 -0.07 -12.08
C PRO A 73 8.31 1.23 -11.33
N CYS A 74 7.54 1.47 -10.28
CA CYS A 74 7.78 2.56 -9.35
C CYS A 74 8.70 2.10 -8.21
N VAL A 75 9.61 2.99 -7.80
CA VAL A 75 10.54 2.75 -6.71
C VAL A 75 10.45 3.88 -5.71
N THR A 76 10.17 3.56 -4.45
CA THR A 76 10.27 4.50 -3.34
C THR A 76 11.65 4.42 -2.75
N VAL A 77 12.33 5.56 -2.61
CA VAL A 77 13.60 5.65 -1.88
C VAL A 77 13.43 6.58 -0.69
N ARG A 78 13.70 6.06 0.51
CA ARG A 78 13.73 6.82 1.75
C ARG A 78 15.15 6.93 2.26
N SER A 79 15.54 8.14 2.63
CA SER A 79 16.87 8.46 3.16
C SER A 79 17.17 7.69 4.45
N ALA A 80 18.45 7.46 4.71
CA ALA A 80 18.94 6.82 5.95
C ALA A 80 18.53 7.58 7.22
N ALA A 81 18.43 8.90 7.14
CA ALA A 81 17.94 9.73 8.24
C ALA A 81 16.43 9.55 8.51
N GLY A 82 15.69 8.94 7.59
CA GLY A 82 14.25 8.69 7.71
C GLY A 82 13.41 9.97 7.74
N THR A 83 13.87 11.04 7.07
CA THR A 83 13.18 12.35 7.07
C THR A 83 12.80 12.82 5.66
N HIS A 84 13.22 12.07 4.64
CA HIS A 84 12.98 12.39 3.23
C HIS A 84 12.76 11.10 2.45
N ALA A 85 11.69 11.04 1.65
CA ALA A 85 11.41 9.95 0.73
C ALA A 85 10.79 10.45 -0.57
N VAL A 86 11.21 9.85 -1.68
CA VAL A 86 10.77 10.20 -3.04
C VAL A 86 10.28 8.95 -3.75
N LEU A 87 9.16 9.11 -4.48
CA LEU A 87 8.66 8.11 -5.41
C LEU A 87 9.23 8.37 -6.80
N TYR A 88 9.84 7.37 -7.40
CA TYR A 88 10.38 7.37 -8.75
C TYR A 88 9.55 6.47 -9.65
N GLY A 89 9.31 6.89 -10.89
CA GLY A 89 8.60 6.09 -11.90
C GLY A 89 9.54 5.59 -13.00
N ASN A 90 9.10 4.62 -13.79
CA ASN A 90 9.81 4.04 -14.93
C ASN A 90 11.24 3.57 -14.59
N VAL A 91 11.45 3.07 -13.37
CA VAL A 91 12.75 2.55 -12.95
C VAL A 91 12.88 1.12 -13.48
N THR A 92 13.15 0.98 -14.77
CA THR A 92 13.41 -0.33 -15.39
C THR A 92 14.82 -0.82 -15.02
N PRO A 93 15.17 -2.11 -15.26
CA PRO A 93 16.47 -2.66 -14.91
C PRO A 93 17.66 -1.84 -15.45
N GLU A 94 17.51 -1.24 -16.64
CA GLU A 94 18.53 -0.42 -17.30
C GLU A 94 18.76 0.93 -16.60
N ARG A 95 17.77 1.42 -15.86
CA ARG A 95 17.83 2.71 -15.14
C ARG A 95 18.26 2.56 -13.69
N VAL A 96 18.38 1.34 -13.17
CA VAL A 96 18.75 1.09 -11.78
C VAL A 96 20.11 1.69 -11.43
N ASP A 97 21.09 1.60 -12.32
CA ASP A 97 22.44 2.13 -12.04
C ASP A 97 22.47 3.65 -11.89
N GLU A 98 21.60 4.36 -12.62
CA GLU A 98 21.43 5.81 -12.53
C GLU A 98 20.87 6.19 -11.16
N LEU A 99 19.79 5.52 -10.73
CA LEU A 99 19.16 5.75 -9.44
C LEU A 99 20.11 5.42 -8.28
N ILE A 100 20.78 4.27 -8.34
CA ILE A 100 21.75 3.84 -7.32
C ILE A 100 22.95 4.79 -7.25
N ALA A 101 23.38 5.38 -8.37
CA ALA A 101 24.40 6.42 -8.37
C ALA A 101 23.96 7.70 -7.65
N ALA A 102 22.72 8.14 -7.85
CA ALA A 102 22.16 9.28 -7.14
C ALA A 102 22.09 9.02 -5.63
N ILE A 103 21.59 7.84 -5.24
CA ILE A 103 21.53 7.40 -3.83
C ILE A 103 22.91 7.38 -3.18
N ALA A 104 23.91 6.80 -3.84
CA ALA A 104 25.28 6.74 -3.33
C ALA A 104 25.90 8.15 -3.15
N ALA A 105 25.48 9.12 -3.95
CA ALA A 105 25.90 10.51 -3.85
C ALA A 105 25.04 11.33 -2.86
N GLY A 106 24.08 10.71 -2.17
CA GLY A 106 23.22 11.36 -1.17
C GLY A 106 22.26 12.40 -1.76
N ARG A 107 21.80 12.18 -2.99
CA ARG A 107 20.97 13.13 -3.73
C ARG A 107 19.81 12.43 -4.45
N ASP A 108 18.74 13.18 -4.69
CA ASP A 108 17.61 12.71 -5.48
C ASP A 108 17.93 12.73 -6.98
N LEU A 109 17.06 12.07 -7.75
CA LEU A 109 17.11 12.02 -9.21
C LEU A 109 15.85 12.65 -9.83
N PRO A 110 15.79 13.98 -10.00
CA PRO A 110 14.58 14.69 -10.43
C PRO A 110 13.99 14.18 -11.76
N GLU A 111 14.82 13.71 -12.69
CA GLU A 111 14.37 13.19 -13.99
C GLU A 111 13.38 12.02 -13.86
N LEU A 112 13.50 11.24 -12.78
CA LEU A 112 12.64 10.08 -12.51
C LEU A 112 11.57 10.33 -11.46
N ALA A 113 11.62 11.46 -10.77
CA ALA A 113 10.81 11.68 -9.60
C ALA A 113 9.35 12.00 -9.97
N LEU A 114 8.42 11.24 -9.38
CA LEU A 114 6.98 11.52 -9.41
C LEU A 114 6.57 12.50 -8.31
N GLY A 115 7.31 12.51 -7.19
CA GLY A 115 7.11 13.46 -6.11
C GLY A 115 7.70 12.99 -4.77
N VAL A 116 7.87 13.95 -3.86
CA VAL A 116 8.24 13.72 -2.46
C VAL A 116 7.04 13.15 -1.71
N ILE A 117 7.20 12.00 -1.04
CA ILE A 117 6.14 11.34 -0.26
C ILE A 117 6.27 11.59 1.25
N GLU A 118 7.46 11.94 1.71
CA GLU A 118 7.78 12.28 3.10
C GLU A 118 8.91 13.32 3.08
N GLY A 119 8.78 14.38 3.87
CA GLY A 119 9.71 15.51 3.86
C GLY A 119 9.14 16.74 3.15
N ASN A 120 10.03 17.63 2.71
CA ASN A 120 9.65 18.88 2.06
C ASN A 120 9.87 18.78 0.54
N ALA A 121 8.99 19.43 -0.23
CA ALA A 121 9.22 19.65 -1.65
C ALA A 121 10.53 20.42 -1.90
N THR A 122 11.12 20.17 -3.07
CA THR A 122 12.23 20.96 -3.60
C THR A 122 11.75 21.71 -4.86
N PRO A 123 12.52 22.69 -5.38
CA PRO A 123 12.20 23.33 -6.65
C PRO A 123 12.12 22.36 -7.84
N GLU A 124 12.81 21.22 -7.76
CA GLU A 124 12.85 20.21 -8.83
C GLU A 124 11.86 19.07 -8.62
N ILE A 125 11.47 18.78 -7.37
CA ILE A 125 10.59 17.66 -7.01
C ILE A 125 9.49 18.16 -6.06
N PRO A 126 8.26 18.39 -6.55
CA PRO A 126 7.13 18.79 -5.71
C PRO A 126 6.66 17.63 -4.81
N LEU A 127 5.72 17.92 -3.90
CA LEU A 127 5.06 16.86 -3.12
C LEU A 127 4.25 15.95 -4.04
N LEU A 128 4.22 14.65 -3.74
CA LEU A 128 3.42 13.68 -4.50
C LEU A 128 1.93 14.01 -4.44
N GLU A 129 1.44 14.61 -3.34
CA GLU A 129 0.03 15.02 -3.21
C GLU A 129 -0.37 16.14 -4.18
N ASP A 130 0.59 16.94 -4.64
CA ASP A 130 0.39 17.99 -5.64
C ASP A 130 0.44 17.45 -7.07
N HIS A 131 0.93 16.22 -7.27
CA HIS A 131 0.97 15.60 -8.59
C HIS A 131 -0.44 15.54 -9.19
N PRO A 132 -0.67 15.95 -10.46
CA PRO A 132 -2.00 16.05 -11.05
C PRO A 132 -2.85 14.77 -10.96
N PHE A 133 -2.22 13.60 -11.06
CA PHE A 133 -2.89 12.31 -10.86
C PHE A 133 -3.39 12.12 -9.43
N MET A 134 -2.61 12.52 -8.42
CA MET A 134 -2.92 12.31 -7.01
C MET A 134 -3.88 13.36 -6.48
N LYS A 135 -3.75 14.59 -6.97
CA LYS A 135 -4.55 15.73 -6.57
C LYS A 135 -6.04 15.45 -6.74
N GLY A 136 -6.78 15.59 -5.65
CA GLY A 136 -8.23 15.38 -5.61
C GLY A 136 -8.68 13.94 -5.34
N GLN A 137 -7.75 12.97 -5.22
CA GLN A 137 -8.11 11.62 -4.79
C GLN A 137 -8.39 11.57 -3.28
N VAL A 138 -9.40 10.79 -2.89
CA VAL A 138 -9.66 10.46 -1.47
C VAL A 138 -9.49 8.95 -1.28
N ARG A 139 -8.30 8.55 -0.83
CA ARG A 139 -7.93 7.13 -0.67
C ARG A 139 -8.37 6.60 0.69
N ARG A 140 -9.60 6.08 0.79
CA ARG A 140 -10.11 5.45 2.02
C ARG A 140 -9.73 3.97 2.11
N LEU A 141 -10.15 3.16 1.14
CA LEU A 141 -9.80 1.72 1.07
C LEU A 141 -8.35 1.51 0.61
N MET A 142 -7.87 2.39 -0.24
CA MET A 142 -6.54 2.34 -0.85
C MET A 142 -5.49 3.15 -0.06
N ALA A 143 -5.75 3.45 1.22
CA ALA A 143 -4.88 4.30 2.03
C ALA A 143 -3.46 3.72 2.19
N ASN A 144 -3.33 2.39 2.13
CA ASN A 144 -2.04 1.69 2.35
C ASN A 144 -1.31 1.35 1.04
N LEU A 145 -1.91 1.60 -0.13
CA LEU A 145 -1.27 1.38 -1.42
C LEU A 145 0.03 2.20 -1.53
N GLY A 146 1.10 1.55 -1.99
CA GLY A 146 2.43 2.15 -2.11
C GLY A 146 3.20 2.36 -0.80
N ARG A 147 2.60 2.06 0.34
CA ARG A 147 3.18 2.34 1.68
C ARG A 147 3.61 1.09 2.43
N ILE A 148 2.86 0.01 2.30
CA ILE A 148 3.10 -1.24 3.03
C ILE A 148 3.62 -2.34 2.12
N ASP A 149 4.33 -3.30 2.71
CA ASP A 149 4.62 -4.57 2.07
C ASP A 149 3.35 -5.44 2.23
N PRO A 150 2.69 -5.85 1.14
CA PRO A 150 1.47 -6.66 1.23
C PRO A 150 1.72 -8.05 1.83
N GLU A 151 2.97 -8.52 1.88
CA GLU A 151 3.35 -9.82 2.45
C GLU A 151 3.72 -9.72 3.94
N ASN A 152 3.79 -8.50 4.50
CA ASN A 152 4.11 -8.27 5.91
C ASN A 152 2.88 -7.88 6.74
N ILE A 153 2.42 -8.82 7.56
CA ILE A 153 1.28 -8.62 8.46
C ILE A 153 1.50 -7.47 9.47
N ASP A 154 2.74 -7.24 9.92
CA ASP A 154 3.04 -6.17 10.87
C ASP A 154 2.84 -4.80 10.22
N HIS A 155 3.11 -4.67 8.91
CA HIS A 155 2.81 -3.41 8.22
C HIS A 155 1.30 -3.17 8.21
N TYR A 156 0.49 -4.19 7.90
CA TYR A 156 -0.96 -4.03 7.91
C TYR A 156 -1.49 -3.67 9.30
N LEU A 157 -1.06 -4.38 10.35
CA LEU A 157 -1.46 -4.12 11.74
C LEU A 157 -1.01 -2.73 12.23
N ALA A 158 0.20 -2.28 11.89
CA ALA A 158 0.70 -0.96 12.26
C ALA A 158 -0.14 0.18 11.66
N HIS A 159 -0.80 -0.07 10.53
CA HIS A 159 -1.64 0.88 9.81
C HIS A 159 -3.15 0.67 10.04
N GLY A 160 -3.53 0.16 11.21
CA GLY A 160 -4.94 0.02 11.61
C GLY A 160 -5.63 -1.24 11.07
N GLY A 161 -4.87 -2.14 10.44
CA GLY A 161 -5.35 -3.46 10.05
C GLY A 161 -5.94 -4.22 11.24
N TYR A 162 -7.04 -4.92 11.00
CA TYR A 162 -7.81 -5.65 12.02
C TYR A 162 -8.44 -4.83 13.15
N GLU A 163 -8.25 -3.51 13.26
CA GLU A 163 -8.92 -2.73 14.31
C GLU A 163 -10.46 -2.81 14.19
N GLY A 164 -10.98 -2.68 12.96
CA GLY A 164 -12.41 -2.84 12.68
C GLY A 164 -12.93 -4.25 12.99
N PHE A 165 -12.14 -5.28 12.71
CA PHE A 165 -12.47 -6.67 13.07
C PHE A 165 -12.50 -6.86 14.59
N GLY A 166 -11.50 -6.30 15.30
CA GLY A 166 -11.43 -6.32 16.76
C GLY A 166 -12.63 -5.64 17.41
N LYS A 167 -13.10 -4.50 16.86
CA LYS A 167 -14.34 -3.84 17.29
C LYS A 167 -15.56 -4.73 17.02
N ALA A 168 -15.66 -5.32 15.83
CA ALA A 168 -16.80 -6.15 15.44
C ALA A 168 -16.97 -7.39 16.33
N LEU A 169 -15.89 -7.99 16.82
CA LEU A 169 -15.95 -9.14 17.75
C LEU A 169 -16.59 -8.80 19.12
N GLU A 170 -16.71 -7.53 19.46
CA GLU A 170 -17.30 -7.05 20.72
C GLU A 170 -18.71 -6.47 20.53
N MET A 171 -19.23 -6.54 19.31
CA MET A 171 -20.53 -6.03 18.96
C MET A 171 -21.50 -7.19 18.75
N GLU A 172 -22.75 -6.99 19.18
CA GLU A 172 -23.84 -7.86 18.75
C GLU A 172 -24.01 -7.78 17.23
N PRO A 173 -24.34 -8.87 16.52
CA PRO A 173 -24.33 -8.85 15.06
C PRO A 173 -25.38 -7.88 14.47
N GLU A 174 -26.47 -7.59 15.18
CA GLU A 174 -27.45 -6.55 14.87
C GLU A 174 -26.81 -5.15 14.84
N ALA A 175 -25.92 -4.87 15.80
CA ALA A 175 -25.21 -3.60 15.86
C ALA A 175 -24.22 -3.46 14.69
N ILE A 176 -23.58 -4.56 14.28
CA ILE A 176 -22.70 -4.58 13.10
C ILE A 176 -23.50 -4.29 11.82
N ILE A 177 -24.65 -4.95 11.65
CA ILE A 177 -25.55 -4.73 10.51
C ILE A 177 -26.02 -3.27 10.48
N LYS A 178 -26.40 -2.72 11.63
CA LYS A 178 -26.81 -1.32 11.76
C LYS A 178 -25.70 -0.35 11.39
N GLU A 179 -24.47 -0.55 11.89
CA GLU A 179 -23.32 0.29 11.55
C GLU A 179 -23.09 0.32 10.04
N VAL A 180 -23.14 -0.84 9.37
CA VAL A 180 -22.96 -0.92 7.91
C VAL A 180 -24.13 -0.31 7.15
N LEU A 181 -25.36 -0.46 7.64
CA LEU A 181 -26.53 0.18 7.04
C LEU A 181 -26.44 1.71 7.16
N ASP A 182 -26.10 2.23 8.34
CA ASP A 182 -25.96 3.66 8.63
C ASP A 182 -24.81 4.31 7.84
N SER A 183 -23.77 3.53 7.50
CA SER A 183 -22.66 4.01 6.65
C SER A 183 -23.08 4.34 5.21
N GLY A 184 -24.25 3.86 4.77
CA GLY A 184 -24.72 4.00 3.40
C GLY A 184 -23.92 3.18 2.38
N LEU A 185 -23.15 2.17 2.83
CA LEU A 185 -22.38 1.32 1.93
C LEU A 185 -23.29 0.55 0.97
N GLY A 186 -23.19 0.87 -0.32
CA GLY A 186 -23.73 0.07 -1.41
C GLY A 186 -22.73 -0.95 -1.94
N GLY A 187 -23.25 -2.04 -2.53
CA GLY A 187 -22.42 -3.03 -3.22
C GLY A 187 -21.60 -2.40 -4.34
N ARG A 188 -20.29 -2.70 -4.38
CA ARG A 188 -19.33 -2.09 -5.31
C ARG A 188 -19.19 -2.80 -6.66
N GLY A 189 -19.74 -4.00 -6.81
CA GLY A 189 -19.81 -4.72 -8.10
C GLY A 189 -20.94 -4.22 -9.03
N GLY A 190 -21.19 -2.91 -9.08
CA GLY A 190 -22.15 -2.29 -10.00
C GLY A 190 -23.55 -2.03 -9.40
N GLY A 191 -24.28 -3.06 -8.97
CA GLY A 191 -25.70 -2.95 -8.64
C GLY A 191 -26.07 -2.03 -7.45
N GLY A 192 -25.10 -1.59 -6.65
CA GLY A 192 -25.30 -0.56 -5.62
C GLY A 192 -26.25 -0.93 -4.47
N PHE A 193 -26.71 -2.19 -4.38
CA PHE A 193 -27.67 -2.61 -3.37
C PHE A 193 -27.10 -2.38 -1.95
N PRO A 194 -27.87 -1.81 -1.00
CA PRO A 194 -27.36 -1.50 0.33
C PRO A 194 -26.83 -2.74 1.06
N THR A 195 -25.53 -2.74 1.38
CA THR A 195 -24.82 -3.90 1.94
C THR A 195 -25.41 -4.32 3.29
N GLY A 196 -25.69 -3.35 4.18
CA GLY A 196 -26.31 -3.63 5.48
C GLY A 196 -27.69 -4.28 5.35
N ARG A 197 -28.50 -3.85 4.38
CA ARG A 197 -29.82 -4.48 4.10
C ARG A 197 -29.69 -5.91 3.60
N LYS A 198 -28.69 -6.19 2.74
CA LYS A 198 -28.41 -7.55 2.27
C LYS A 198 -28.01 -8.48 3.43
N TRP A 199 -27.23 -7.97 4.38
CA TRP A 199 -26.83 -8.73 5.57
C TRP A 199 -28.01 -9.00 6.51
N ASP A 200 -28.90 -8.02 6.70
CA ASP A 200 -30.13 -8.18 7.50
C ASP A 200 -31.05 -9.29 6.95
N PHE A 201 -31.23 -9.36 5.62
CA PHE A 201 -31.99 -10.44 4.99
C PHE A 201 -31.41 -11.82 5.29
N LEU A 202 -30.08 -11.98 5.17
CA LEU A 202 -29.42 -13.25 5.50
C LEU A 202 -29.52 -13.59 6.99
N ARG A 203 -29.44 -12.58 7.87
CA ARG A 203 -29.56 -12.78 9.32
C ARG A 203 -30.92 -13.36 9.70
N ASN A 204 -31.98 -12.85 9.08
CA ASN A 204 -33.37 -13.25 9.33
C ASN A 204 -33.81 -14.51 8.57
N ALA A 205 -32.97 -15.03 7.65
CA ALA A 205 -33.24 -16.28 6.94
C ALA A 205 -33.16 -17.50 7.88
N THR A 206 -34.09 -18.45 7.73
CA THR A 206 -34.19 -19.65 8.56
C THR A 206 -33.27 -20.80 8.13
N ALA A 207 -32.74 -20.75 6.90
CA ALA A 207 -31.91 -21.80 6.34
C ALA A 207 -30.49 -21.83 6.93
N SER A 208 -29.96 -23.04 7.09
CA SER A 208 -28.59 -23.33 7.50
C SER A 208 -28.00 -24.46 6.65
N PRO A 209 -26.68 -24.48 6.39
CA PRO A 209 -25.67 -23.50 6.81
C PRO A 209 -25.75 -22.18 6.02
N ARG A 210 -25.09 -21.14 6.54
CA ARG A 210 -24.97 -19.83 5.90
C ARG A 210 -23.58 -19.66 5.31
N TYR A 211 -23.47 -18.95 4.21
CA TYR A 211 -22.22 -18.74 3.48
C TYR A 211 -21.96 -17.25 3.24
N LEU A 212 -20.69 -16.87 3.32
CA LEU A 212 -20.17 -15.61 2.81
C LEU A 212 -19.34 -15.91 1.57
N VAL A 213 -19.70 -15.34 0.43
CA VAL A 213 -18.98 -15.49 -0.82
C VAL A 213 -18.43 -14.13 -1.23
N CYS A 214 -17.11 -14.05 -1.38
CA CYS A 214 -16.47 -12.90 -2.02
C CYS A 214 -16.44 -13.17 -3.53
N ASN A 215 -17.04 -12.29 -4.32
CA ASN A 215 -16.90 -12.35 -5.78
C ASN A 215 -15.67 -11.53 -6.16
N ALA A 216 -14.64 -12.20 -6.67
CA ALA A 216 -13.39 -11.60 -7.15
C ALA A 216 -13.11 -11.97 -8.62
N ASP A 217 -14.17 -12.22 -9.40
CA ASP A 217 -14.07 -12.58 -10.83
C ASP A 217 -13.58 -11.39 -11.67
N GLU A 218 -13.93 -10.15 -11.29
CA GLU A 218 -13.55 -8.88 -11.95
C GLU A 218 -13.50 -8.95 -13.49
N GLY A 219 -14.51 -9.58 -14.11
CA GLY A 219 -14.50 -9.88 -15.54
C GLY A 219 -14.75 -8.70 -16.48
N ASP A 220 -15.07 -7.51 -15.96
CA ASP A 220 -15.38 -6.33 -16.76
C ASP A 220 -14.11 -5.71 -17.38
N PRO A 221 -14.05 -5.49 -18.71
CA PRO A 221 -12.89 -4.89 -19.35
C PRO A 221 -12.55 -3.51 -18.77
N GLY A 222 -11.32 -3.36 -18.30
CA GLY A 222 -10.81 -2.12 -17.71
C GLY A 222 -11.00 -2.01 -16.20
N ALA A 223 -11.63 -2.99 -15.55
CA ALA A 223 -11.60 -3.13 -14.09
C ALA A 223 -10.30 -3.81 -13.64
N TYR A 224 -9.71 -3.29 -12.56
CA TYR A 224 -8.51 -3.81 -11.90
C TYR A 224 -8.43 -3.36 -10.43
N MET A 225 -9.56 -2.94 -9.87
CA MET A 225 -9.69 -2.41 -8.52
C MET A 225 -9.73 -3.51 -7.44
N ASP A 226 -10.16 -4.71 -7.82
CA ASP A 226 -10.15 -5.89 -6.95
C ASP A 226 -8.79 -6.62 -6.99
N ARG A 227 -8.10 -6.62 -8.15
CA ARG A 227 -6.79 -7.21 -8.43
C ARG A 227 -5.61 -6.54 -7.69
#